data_AF-A0A6P2KQA6-F1
#
_entry.id   AF-A0A6P2KQA6-F1
#
_cell.length_a   1.000
_cell.length_b   1.000
_cell.length_c   1.000
_cell.angle_alpha   90.00
_cell.angle_beta   90.00
_cell.angle_gamma   90.00
#
_symmetry.space_group_name_H-M   'P 1'
#
loop_
_entity.id
_entity.type
_entity.pdbx_description
1 polymer ?
#
loop_
_entity_poly.entity_id
_entity_poly.type
_entity_poly.pdbx_seq_one_letter_code
_entity_poly.pdbx_strand_id
1 'polypeptide(L)'
;MTHPTHAVLTLDALIDACARFDSSDQDQRLIVRTLVVPMLARRLKWLELLLQASPDSRATRTMAEQVERALACASARLGEAAAPPAAAAPRPEPQRGHALS
;
A
#
# COMPACT_ATOMS: atom_id res chain seq x y z
N MET A 1 -4.25 31.68 19.06
CA MET A 1 -5.15 30.51 18.99
C MET A 1 -4.64 29.59 17.89
N THR A 2 -3.82 28.60 18.25
CA THR A 2 -3.32 27.60 17.30
C THR A 2 -4.38 26.52 17.16
N HIS A 3 -5.17 26.58 16.08
CA HIS A 3 -6.04 25.46 15.73
C HIS A 3 -5.12 24.26 15.45
N PRO A 4 -5.20 23.16 16.22
CA PRO A 4 -4.54 21.95 15.81
C PRO A 4 -5.21 21.56 14.49
N THR A 5 -4.42 21.51 13.42
CA THR A 5 -4.85 20.98 12.14
C THR A 5 -5.23 19.53 12.39
N HIS A 6 -6.49 19.29 12.78
CA HIS A 6 -7.13 18.00 12.65
C HIS A 6 -7.11 17.74 11.15
N ALA A 7 -6.05 17.11 10.68
CA ALA A 7 -6.00 16.52 9.36
C ALA A 7 -7.07 15.44 9.38
N VAL A 8 -8.30 15.83 9.08
CA VAL A 8 -9.35 14.90 8.71
C VAL A 8 -8.80 14.25 7.46
N LEU A 9 -8.21 13.07 7.61
CA LEU A 9 -7.78 12.25 6.49
C LEU A 9 -9.04 11.93 5.71
N THR A 10 -9.27 12.70 4.64
CA THR A 10 -10.37 12.49 3.72
C THR A 10 -10.15 11.15 3.01
N LEU A 11 -11.22 10.54 2.52
CA LEU A 11 -11.12 9.29 1.78
C LEU A 11 -10.16 9.44 0.59
N ASP A 12 -10.23 10.59 -0.09
CA ASP A 12 -9.33 10.92 -1.20
C ASP A 12 -7.86 10.98 -0.77
N ALA A 13 -7.56 11.53 0.42
CA ALA A 13 -6.19 11.57 0.92
C ALA A 13 -5.65 10.17 1.23
N LEU A 14 -6.49 9.25 1.70
CA LEU A 14 -6.10 7.85 1.93
C LEU A 14 -5.88 7.10 0.61
N ILE A 15 -6.75 7.33 -0.37
CA ILE A 15 -6.62 6.76 -1.72
C ILE A 15 -5.33 7.28 -2.39
N ASP A 16 -5.07 8.59 -2.31
CA ASP A 16 -3.87 9.21 -2.85
C ASP A 16 -2.60 8.70 -2.16
N ALA A 17 -2.64 8.52 -0.83
CA ALA A 17 -1.53 7.92 -0.08
C ALA A 17 -1.20 6.51 -0.59
N CYS A 18 -2.20 5.66 -0.86
CA CYS A 18 -1.99 4.34 -1.47
C CYS A 18 -1.35 4.41 -2.87
N ALA A 19 -1.70 5.43 -3.66
CA ALA A 19 -1.15 5.60 -5.00
C ALA A 19 0.28 6.18 -4.99
N ARG A 20 0.62 7.03 -4.02
CA ARG A 20 1.83 7.87 -4.05
C ARG A 20 2.91 7.51 -3.05
N PHE A 21 2.64 6.68 -2.03
CA PHE A 21 3.67 6.32 -1.06
C PHE A 21 4.89 5.70 -1.75
N ASP A 22 6.08 5.94 -1.23
CA ASP A 22 7.31 5.30 -1.71
C ASP A 22 7.38 3.87 -1.14
N SER A 23 7.35 2.88 -2.03
CA SER A 23 7.42 1.47 -1.65
C SER A 23 8.84 1.02 -1.30
N SER A 24 9.86 1.85 -1.50
CA SER A 24 11.23 1.59 -1.04
C SER A 24 11.49 2.14 0.37
N ASP A 25 10.69 3.12 0.81
CA ASP A 25 10.74 3.72 2.15
C ASP A 25 10.03 2.81 3.18
N GLN A 26 10.81 2.33 4.15
CA GLN A 26 10.32 1.41 5.18
C GLN A 26 9.23 2.01 6.06
N ASP A 27 9.34 3.28 6.42
CA ASP A 27 8.40 3.95 7.31
C ASP A 27 7.07 4.19 6.59
N GLN A 28 7.13 4.61 5.32
CA GLN A 28 5.93 4.78 4.51
C GLN A 28 5.20 3.46 4.27
N ARG A 29 5.93 2.37 3.99
CA ARG A 29 5.32 1.03 3.90
C ARG A 29 4.65 0.62 5.20
N LEU A 30 5.29 0.87 6.34
CA LEU A 30 4.75 0.52 7.64
C LEU A 30 3.47 1.32 7.93
N ILE A 31 3.47 2.63 7.67
CA ILE A 31 2.30 3.51 7.79
C ILE A 31 1.16 3.02 6.89
N VAL A 32 1.42 2.75 5.61
CA VAL A 32 0.38 2.29 4.68
C VAL A 32 -0.18 0.94 5.11
N ARG A 33 0.69 -0.01 5.49
CA ARG A 33 0.28 -1.35 5.92
C ARG A 33 -0.52 -1.35 7.23
N THR A 34 -0.14 -0.51 8.19
CA THR A 34 -0.70 -0.55 9.55
C THR A 34 -1.84 0.44 9.78
N LEU A 35 -1.88 1.54 9.03
CA LEU A 35 -2.91 2.58 9.20
C LEU A 35 -3.80 2.69 7.97
N VAL A 36 -3.21 2.98 6.80
CA VAL A 36 -4.00 3.36 5.61
C VAL A 36 -4.84 2.18 5.10
N VAL A 37 -4.25 0.99 4.95
CA VAL A 37 -4.94 -0.22 4.48
C VAL A 37 -6.09 -0.61 5.42
N PRO A 38 -5.89 -0.74 6.75
CA PRO A 38 -7.00 -1.03 7.67
C PRO A 38 -8.09 0.05 7.68
N MET A 39 -7.73 1.33 7.55
CA MET A 39 -8.72 2.42 7.47
C MET A 39 -9.57 2.33 6.21
N LEU A 40 -8.94 2.10 5.04
CA LEU A 40 -9.66 1.91 3.78
C LEU A 40 -10.52 0.64 3.79
N ALA A 41 -10.02 -0.48 4.31
CA ALA A 41 -10.80 -1.71 4.45
C ALA A 41 -12.03 -1.51 5.34
N ARG A 42 -11.89 -0.77 6.45
CA ARG A 42 -13.03 -0.41 7.30
C ARG A 42 -14.04 0.46 6.55
N ARG A 43 -13.58 1.43 5.76
CA ARG A 43 -14.45 2.28 4.93
C ARG A 43 -15.18 1.48 3.86
N LEU A 44 -14.51 0.54 3.21
CA LEU A 44 -15.13 -0.35 2.23
C LEU A 44 -16.29 -1.14 2.86
N LYS A 45 -16.06 -1.76 4.02
CA LYS A 45 -17.12 -2.49 4.74
C LYS A 45 -18.34 -1.61 5.05
N TRP A 46 -18.12 -0.35 5.40
CA TRP A 46 -19.23 0.61 5.58
C TRP A 46 -19.96 0.92 4.28
N LEU A 47 -19.23 1.08 3.17
CA LEU A 47 -19.84 1.33 1.85
C LEU A 47 -20.65 0.13 1.36
N GLU A 48 -20.18 -1.10 1.61
CA GLU A 48 -20.92 -2.34 1.31
C GLU A 48 -22.24 -2.40 2.08
N LEU A 49 -22.24 -2.08 3.37
CA LEU A 49 -23.46 -2.01 4.19
C LEU A 49 -24.42 -0.94 3.67
N LEU A 50 -23.90 0.22 3.27
CA LEU A 50 -24.71 1.27 2.66
C LEU A 50 -25.32 0.85 1.32
N LEU A 51 -24.59 0.07 0.51
CA LEU A 51 -25.10 -0.48 -0.74
C LEU A 51 -26.17 -1.56 -0.51
N GLN A 52 -26.07 -2.34 0.56
CA GLN A 52 -27.13 -3.28 0.94
C GLN A 52 -28.43 -2.54 1.32
N ALA A 53 -28.31 -1.39 1.99
CA ALA A 53 -29.45 -0.55 2.35
C ALA A 53 -29.98 0.28 1.17
N SER A 54 -29.12 0.65 0.21
CA SER A 54 -29.45 1.46 -0.96
C SER A 54 -28.66 0.98 -2.20
N PRO A 55 -29.16 -0.07 -2.89
CA PRO A 55 -28.42 -0.73 -3.96
C PRO A 55 -28.26 0.11 -5.23
N ASP A 56 -29.15 1.09 -5.43
CA ASP A 56 -29.18 1.98 -6.59
C ASP A 56 -28.30 3.22 -6.43
N SER A 57 -27.63 3.38 -5.28
CA SER A 57 -26.72 4.50 -5.05
C SER A 57 -25.46 4.36 -5.91
N ARG A 58 -25.49 4.99 -7.08
CA ARG A 58 -24.32 5.08 -7.98
C ARG A 58 -23.11 5.70 -7.30
N ALA A 59 -23.32 6.73 -6.47
CA ALA A 59 -22.25 7.41 -5.75
C ALA A 59 -21.54 6.46 -4.78
N THR A 60 -22.29 5.72 -3.96
CA THR A 60 -21.74 4.76 -3.01
C THR A 60 -20.99 3.64 -3.73
N ARG A 61 -21.52 3.17 -4.87
CA ARG A 61 -20.88 2.13 -5.70
C ARG A 61 -19.55 2.62 -6.26
N THR A 62 -19.52 3.82 -6.85
CA THR A 62 -18.28 4.42 -7.36
C THR A 62 -17.24 4.61 -6.26
N MET A 63 -17.66 5.04 -5.07
CA MET A 63 -16.75 5.16 -3.92
C MET A 63 -16.18 3.80 -3.49
N ALA A 64 -17.01 2.75 -3.44
CA ALA A 64 -16.57 1.40 -3.07
C ALA A 64 -15.51 0.88 -4.06
N GLU A 65 -15.77 1.00 -5.37
CA GLU A 65 -14.84 0.60 -6.42
C GLU A 65 -13.52 1.37 -6.38
N GLN A 66 -13.53 2.65 -6.00
CA GLN A 66 -12.31 3.45 -5.85
C GLN A 66 -11.48 2.96 -4.66
N VAL A 67 -12.12 2.66 -3.53
CA VAL A 67 -11.46 2.13 -2.34
C VAL A 67 -10.89 0.73 -2.59
N GLU A 68 -11.63 -0.15 -3.27
CA GLU A 68 -11.14 -1.47 -3.68
C GLU A 68 -9.90 -1.37 -4.56
N ARG A 69 -9.92 -0.48 -5.56
CA ARG A 69 -8.76 -0.23 -6.44
C ARG A 69 -7.56 0.28 -5.66
N ALA A 70 -7.76 1.21 -4.72
CA ALA A 70 -6.69 1.74 -3.88
C ALA A 70 -6.07 0.64 -2.99
N LEU A 71 -6.90 -0.22 -2.40
CA LEU A 71 -6.45 -1.36 -1.59
C LEU A 71 -5.66 -2.39 -2.41
N ALA A 72 -6.14 -2.72 -3.62
CA ALA A 72 -5.45 -3.64 -4.52
C ALA A 72 -4.08 -3.07 -4.94
N CYS A 73 -4.05 -1.77 -5.30
CA CYS A 73 -2.82 -1.07 -5.65
C CYS A 73 -1.81 -1.07 -4.49
N ALA A 74 -2.24 -0.67 -3.29
CA ALA A 74 -1.37 -0.68 -2.12
C ALA A 74 -0.84 -2.08 -1.78
N SER A 75 -1.69 -3.10 -1.88
CA SER A 75 -1.31 -4.49 -1.61
C SER A 75 -0.27 -5.00 -2.60
N ALA A 76 -0.43 -4.72 -3.90
CA ALA A 76 0.55 -5.10 -4.92
C ALA A 76 1.91 -4.45 -4.65
N ARG A 77 1.93 -3.13 -4.40
CA ARG A 77 3.16 -2.36 -4.13
C ARG A 77 3.85 -2.76 -2.82
N LEU A 78 3.07 -3.09 -1.79
CA LEU A 78 3.61 -3.63 -0.54
C LEU A 78 4.20 -5.03 -0.70
N GLY A 79 3.59 -5.86 -1.56
CA GLY A 79 4.06 -7.20 -1.91
C GLY A 79 5.34 -7.19 -2.74
N GLU A 80 5.44 -6.31 -3.74
CA GLU A 80 6.65 -6.12 -4.55
C GLU A 80 7.85 -5.68 -3.70
N ALA A 81 7.64 -4.77 -2.74
CA ALA A 81 8.67 -4.33 -1.80
C ALA A 81 9.10 -5.40 -0.78
N ALA A 82 8.33 -6.50 -0.65
CA ALA A 82 8.69 -7.64 0.18
C ALA A 82 9.45 -8.72 -0.60
N ALA A 83 9.42 -8.69 -1.93
CA ALA A 83 10.24 -9.58 -2.74
C ALA A 83 11.71 -9.13 -2.61
N PRO A 84 12.63 -9.99 -2.13
CA PRO A 84 14.04 -9.66 -2.16
C PRO A 84 14.44 -9.38 -3.62
N PRO A 85 15.29 -8.38 -3.90
CA PRO A 85 15.82 -8.21 -5.24
C PRO A 85 16.46 -9.54 -5.62
N ALA A 86 16.00 -10.13 -6.74
CA ALA A 86 16.48 -11.42 -7.21
C ALA A 86 18.01 -11.41 -7.13
N ALA A 87 18.55 -12.25 -6.24
CA ALA A 87 19.95 -12.26 -5.89
C ALA A 87 20.76 -12.31 -7.20
N ALA A 88 21.50 -11.23 -7.47
CA ALA A 88 22.48 -11.23 -8.53
C ALA A 88 23.36 -12.46 -8.31
N ALA A 89 23.40 -13.33 -9.32
CA ALA A 89 24.12 -14.59 -9.28
C ALA A 89 25.53 -14.39 -8.67
N PRO A 90 25.95 -15.24 -7.73
CA PRO A 90 27.29 -15.13 -7.17
C PRO A 90 28.29 -15.23 -8.32
N ARG A 91 29.10 -14.17 -8.48
CA ARG A 91 30.22 -14.17 -9.43
C ARG A 91 31.16 -15.31 -9.02
N PRO A 92 31.65 -16.13 -9.97
CA PRO A 92 32.62 -17.17 -9.64
C PRO A 92 33.90 -16.50 -9.13
N GLU A 93 34.32 -16.88 -7.93
CA GLU A 93 35.59 -16.44 -7.33
C GLU A 93 36.77 -16.94 -8.18
N PRO A 94 37.85 -16.16 -8.34
CA PRO A 94 39.03 -16.62 -9.06
C PRO A 94 39.82 -17.57 -8.18
N GLN A 95 39.89 -18.83 -8.61
CA GLN A 95 40.70 -19.88 -8.02
C GLN A 95 42.18 -19.45 -8.00
N ARG A 96 42.68 -19.00 -6.84
CA ARG A 96 44.11 -18.78 -6.62
C ARG A 96 44.81 -20.14 -6.61
N GLY A 97 45.34 -20.53 -7.76
CA GLY A 97 46.43 -21.48 -7.82
C GLY A 97 47.63 -20.91 -7.07
N HIS A 98 48.02 -21.58 -5.98
CA HIS A 98 49.40 -21.56 -5.53
C HIS A 98 49.95 -22.97 -5.74
N ALA A 99 50.74 -23.07 -6.81
CA ALA A 99 51.78 -24.07 -6.93
C ALA A 99 52.99 -23.64 -6.08
N LEU A 100 53.87 -24.61 -5.84
CA LEU A 100 55.21 -24.52 -5.23
C LEU A 100 55.19 -24.55 -3.69
N SER A 101 55.92 -25.42 -2.99
CA SER A 101 57.07 -26.25 -3.36
C SER A 101 57.21 -27.41 -2.38
#